data_AF-A0AAV6WD81-F1
#
_entry.id   AF-A0AAV6WD81-F1
#
_cell.length_a   1.000
_cell.length_b   1.000
_cell.length_c   1.000
_cell.angle_alpha   90.00
_cell.angle_beta   90.00
_cell.angle_gamma   90.00
#
_symmetry.space_group_name_H-M   'P 1'
#
loop_
_entity.id
_entity.type
_entity.pdbx_description
1 polymer ?
#
loop_
_entity_poly.entity_id
_entity_poly.type
_entity_poly.pdbx_seq_one_letter_code
_entity_poly.pdbx_strand_id
1 'polypeptide(L)'
;MLEVFLMKEVTDPLSLIREITVKEVKGVLEAGIISGGMKSKVNACVTALLRGVHLATILPWGMEGALWIDTLIVEGAGTRIFPG
;
A
#
# COMPACT_ATOMS: atom_id res chain seq x y z
N MET A 1 5.77 15.44 7.24
CA MET A 1 6.38 14.56 6.24
C MET A 1 5.62 13.23 6.29
N LEU A 2 4.62 13.07 5.42
CA LEU A 2 3.64 11.96 5.40
C LEU A 2 3.97 10.97 4.26
N GLU A 3 5.23 10.55 4.13
CA GLU A 3 5.69 9.95 2.87
C GLU A 3 5.37 8.45 2.67
N VAL A 4 4.68 7.77 3.59
CA VAL A 4 4.56 6.30 3.49
C VAL A 4 3.17 5.79 3.87
N PHE A 5 2.15 6.23 3.14
CA PHE A 5 0.81 5.65 3.18
C PHE A 5 0.12 5.81 1.83
N LEU A 6 -0.61 4.79 1.38
CA LEU A 6 -1.52 4.91 0.25
C LEU A 6 -2.81 5.51 0.79
N MET A 7 -2.94 6.83 0.68
CA MET A 7 -4.06 7.60 1.20
C MET A 7 -4.94 8.05 0.04
N LYS A 8 -6.26 8.01 0.24
CA LYS A 8 -7.20 8.62 -0.70
C LYS A 8 -7.08 10.15 -0.68
N GLU A 9 -6.78 10.71 0.48
CA GLU A 9 -6.60 12.15 0.73
C GLU A 9 -5.40 12.39 1.65
N VAL A 10 -4.33 13.02 1.14
CA VAL A 10 -3.04 13.16 1.87
C VAL A 10 -3.19 13.95 3.18
N THR A 11 -4.17 14.83 3.27
CA THR A 11 -4.45 15.66 4.46
C THR A 11 -5.28 14.95 5.52
N ASP A 12 -5.89 13.82 5.19
CA ASP A 12 -6.75 13.06 6.10
C ASP A 12 -6.09 11.71 6.46
N PRO A 13 -5.59 11.56 7.70
CA PRO A 13 -5.03 10.31 8.18
C PRO A 13 -6.02 9.14 8.15
N LEU A 14 -7.33 9.41 8.19
CA LEU A 14 -8.38 8.38 8.13
C LEU A 14 -8.60 7.85 6.72
N SER A 15 -8.05 8.52 5.71
CA SER A 15 -8.18 8.13 4.30
C SER A 15 -7.21 7.01 3.89
N LEU A 16 -6.49 6.42 4.85
CA LEU A 16 -5.58 5.31 4.63
C LEU A 16 -6.30 4.13 3.98
N ILE A 17 -5.84 3.75 2.79
CA ILE A 17 -6.27 2.54 2.11
C ILE A 17 -5.58 1.36 2.80
N ARG A 18 -6.36 0.56 3.53
CA ARG A 18 -5.86 -0.64 4.22
C ARG A 18 -5.62 -1.80 3.27
N GLU A 19 -6.50 -1.94 2.30
CA GLU A 19 -6.53 -3.05 1.36
C GLU A 19 -6.90 -2.56 -0.03
N ILE A 20 -6.21 -3.08 -1.04
CA ILE A 20 -6.47 -2.75 -2.44
C ILE A 20 -6.06 -3.89 -3.36
N THR A 21 -6.88 -4.18 -4.37
CA THR A 21 -6.55 -5.17 -5.41
C THR A 21 -5.59 -4.58 -6.45
N VAL A 22 -4.86 -5.44 -7.16
CA VAL A 22 -4.06 -5.02 -8.34
C VAL A 22 -4.92 -4.28 -9.37
N LYS A 23 -6.20 -4.66 -9.53
CA LYS A 23 -7.14 -4.00 -10.43
C LYS A 23 -7.44 -2.56 -9.99
N GLU A 24 -7.75 -2.36 -8.71
CA GLU A 24 -8.04 -1.03 -8.16
C GLU A 24 -6.80 -0.13 -8.17
N VAL A 25 -5.62 -0.69 -7.90
CA VAL A 25 -4.34 0.05 -7.99
C VAL A 25 -4.17 0.72 -9.36
N LYS A 26 -4.54 0.04 -10.46
CA LYS A 26 -4.47 0.64 -11.80
C LYS A 26 -5.35 1.89 -11.91
N GLY A 27 -6.58 1.84 -11.41
CA GLY A 27 -7.48 3.00 -11.40
C GLY A 27 -6.93 4.17 -10.59
N VAL A 28 -6.33 3.89 -9.43
CA VAL A 28 -5.74 4.92 -8.56
C VAL A 28 -4.48 5.54 -9.21
N LEU A 29 -3.68 4.75 -9.93
CA LEU A 29 -2.52 5.24 -10.69
C LEU A 29 -2.94 6.11 -11.89
N GLU A 30 -4.00 5.73 -12.60
CA GLU A 30 -4.55 6.49 -13.73
C GLU A 30 -5.19 7.80 -13.30
N ALA A 31 -5.88 7.80 -12.15
CA ALA A 31 -6.46 8.99 -11.55
C ALA A 31 -5.42 10.00 -11.02
N GLY A 32 -4.13 9.65 -11.03
CA GLY A 32 -3.04 10.53 -10.58
C GLY A 32 -2.99 10.75 -9.06
N ILE A 33 -3.73 9.95 -8.29
CA ILE A 33 -3.80 10.04 -6.82
C ILE A 33 -2.45 9.67 -6.20
N ILE A 34 -1.72 8.71 -6.79
CA ILE A 34 -0.39 8.29 -6.34
C ILE A 34 0.67 8.92 -7.22
N SER A 35 1.58 9.68 -6.60
CA SER A 35 2.67 10.38 -7.30
C SER A 35 4.04 10.13 -6.65
N GLY A 36 5.09 10.60 -7.32
CA GLY A 36 6.47 10.56 -6.82
C GLY A 36 6.97 9.15 -6.48
N GLY A 37 7.72 9.04 -5.38
CA GLY A 37 8.32 7.78 -4.93
C GLY A 37 7.32 6.69 -4.53
N MET A 38 6.06 7.04 -4.26
CA MET A 38 5.03 6.03 -3.96
C MET A 38 4.63 5.26 -5.22
N LYS A 39 4.62 5.92 -6.39
CA LYS A 39 4.29 5.27 -7.67
C LYS A 39 5.25 4.11 -7.99
N SER A 40 6.55 4.27 -7.74
CA SER A 40 7.53 3.22 -7.98
C SER A 40 7.39 2.05 -7.00
N LYS A 41 7.09 2.32 -5.72
CA LYS A 41 6.82 1.28 -4.70
C LYS A 41 5.61 0.44 -5.09
N VAL A 42 4.51 1.10 -5.45
CA VAL A 42 3.27 0.43 -5.86
C VAL A 42 3.48 -0.42 -7.12
N ASN A 43 4.18 0.11 -8.13
CA ASN A 43 4.50 -0.65 -9.34
C ASN A 43 5.37 -1.88 -9.05
N ALA A 44 6.31 -1.79 -8.11
CA ALA A 44 7.12 -2.93 -7.69
C ALA A 44 6.27 -4.02 -7.03
N CYS A 45 5.34 -3.65 -6.12
CA CYS A 45 4.40 -4.57 -5.52
C CYS A 45 3.51 -5.25 -6.57
N VAL A 46 2.92 -4.48 -7.49
CA VAL A 46 2.10 -5.03 -8.59
C VAL A 46 2.92 -6.01 -9.43
N THR A 47 4.16 -5.67 -9.77
CA THR A 47 5.03 -6.55 -10.55
C THR A 47 5.31 -7.86 -9.83
N ALA A 48 5.55 -7.81 -8.51
CA ALA A 48 5.78 -8.99 -7.69
C ALA A 48 4.52 -9.88 -7.64
N LEU A 49 3.34 -9.29 -7.45
CA LEU A 49 2.07 -10.01 -7.42
C LEU A 49 1.78 -10.70 -8.77
N LEU A 50 2.02 -10.01 -9.89
CA LEU A 50 1.90 -10.59 -11.23
C LEU A 50 2.88 -11.74 -11.50
N ARG A 51 3.94 -11.86 -10.69
CA ARG A 51 4.95 -12.94 -10.77
C ARG A 51 4.72 -14.07 -9.77
N GLY A 52 3.55 -14.11 -9.12
CA GLY A 52 3.14 -15.21 -8.23
C GLY A 52 3.32 -14.93 -6.74
N VAL A 53 3.66 -13.71 -6.33
CA VAL A 53 3.55 -13.32 -4.92
C VAL A 53 2.07 -13.21 -4.53
N HIS A 54 1.70 -13.74 -3.38
CA HIS A 54 0.30 -13.81 -2.92
C HIS A 54 -0.19 -12.53 -2.23
N LEU A 55 0.71 -11.77 -1.63
CA LEU A 55 0.41 -10.55 -0.88
C LEU A 55 1.66 -9.65 -0.85
N ALA A 56 1.47 -8.35 -1.05
CA ALA A 56 2.52 -7.36 -0.87
C ALA A 56 2.00 -6.24 0.04
N THR A 57 2.69 -5.96 1.14
CA THR A 57 2.32 -4.86 2.04
C THR A 57 3.31 -3.71 1.96
N ILE A 58 2.79 -2.49 1.87
CA ILE A 58 3.56 -1.26 2.07
C ILE A 58 3.43 -0.85 3.54
N LEU A 59 4.52 -1.00 4.29
CA LEU A 59 4.56 -0.71 5.73
C LEU A 59 4.83 0.77 6.02
N PRO A 60 4.29 1.30 7.13
CA PRO A 60 4.64 2.63 7.64
C PRO A 60 6.11 2.75 8.00
N TRP A 61 6.73 3.89 7.67
CA TRP A 61 8.01 4.25 8.27
C TRP A 61 7.81 4.83 9.66
N GLY A 62 8.71 4.51 10.59
CA GLY A 62 8.73 5.10 11.93
C GLY A 62 7.73 4.49 12.94
N MET A 63 6.88 3.54 12.52
CA MET A 63 6.08 2.75 13.47
C MET A 63 6.93 1.62 14.04
N GLU A 64 7.14 1.65 15.35
CA GLU A 64 7.82 0.57 16.07
C GLU A 64 7.02 -0.73 15.93
N GLY A 65 7.72 -1.82 15.61
CA GLY A 65 7.10 -3.13 15.47
C GLY A 65 6.20 -3.32 14.23
N ALA A 66 6.21 -2.39 13.25
CA ALA A 66 5.35 -2.46 12.06
C ALA A 66 5.37 -3.82 11.34
N LEU A 67 6.55 -4.45 11.22
CA LEU A 67 6.68 -5.77 10.59
C LEU A 67 5.95 -6.86 11.39
N TRP A 68 6.12 -6.87 12.71
CA TRP A 68 5.47 -7.86 13.58
C TRP A 68 3.96 -7.69 13.58
N ILE A 69 3.49 -6.45 13.69
CA ILE A 69 2.08 -6.10 13.62
C ILE A 69 1.49 -6.60 12.29
N ASP A 70 2.15 -6.30 11.17
CA ASP A 70 1.63 -6.70 9.85
C ASP A 70 1.57 -8.21 9.65
N THR A 71 2.51 -8.94 10.26
CA THR A 71 2.61 -10.40 10.10
C THR A 71 1.68 -11.14 11.06
N LEU A 72 1.42 -10.59 12.25
CA LEU A 72 0.74 -11.29 13.34
C LEU A 72 -0.70 -10.80 13.59
N ILE A 73 -1.07 -9.62 13.09
CA ILE A 73 -2.38 -8.99 13.33
C ILE A 73 -3.17 -8.96 12.03
N VAL A 74 -4.45 -9.36 12.10
CA VAL A 74 -5.33 -9.51 10.92
C VAL A 74 -5.52 -8.18 10.21
N GLU A 75 -5.65 -7.09 10.94
CA GLU A 75 -5.81 -5.73 10.42
C GLU A 75 -4.55 -5.20 9.72
N GLY A 76 -3.38 -5.78 10.01
CA GLY A 76 -2.09 -5.36 9.47
C GLY A 76 -1.63 -3.98 9.95
N ALA A 77 -0.42 -3.59 9.54
CA ALA A 77 0.17 -2.29 9.90
C ALA A 77 0.10 -1.25 8.77
N GLY A 78 -0.08 -1.70 7.52
CA GLY A 78 0.07 -0.86 6.33
C GLY A 78 -1.02 -1.04 5.28
N THR A 79 -0.67 -0.72 4.04
CA THR A 79 -1.54 -0.95 2.87
C THR A 79 -1.20 -2.29 2.23
N ARG A 80 -2.15 -3.21 2.26
CA ARG A 80 -2.05 -4.54 1.66
C ARG A 80 -2.53 -4.52 0.21
N ILE A 81 -1.68 -5.00 -0.68
CA ILE A 81 -1.98 -5.18 -2.10
C ILE A 81 -2.04 -6.68 -2.38
N PHE A 82 -3.18 -7.14 -2.90
CA PHE A 82 -3.41 -8.53 -3.24
C PHE A 82 -3.86 -8.66 -4.70
N PRO A 83 -3.66 -9.83 -5.35
CA PRO A 83 -3.95 -9.99 -6.77
C PRO A 83 -5.41 -9.66 -7.14
N GLY A 84 -6.36 -10.00 -6.25
CA GLY A 84 -7.79 -9.99 -6.51
C GLY A 84 -8.27 -11.33 -7.05
#